data_AF-A0A965N3U5-F1
#
_entry.id   AF-A0A965N3U5-F1
#
_cell.length_a   1.000
_cell.length_b   1.000
_cell.length_c   1.000
_cell.angle_alpha   90.00
_cell.angle_beta   90.00
_cell.angle_gamma   90.00
#
_symmetry.space_group_name_H-M   'P 1'
#
loop_
_entity.id
_entity.type
_entity.pdbx_description
1 polymer ?
#
loop_
_entity_poly.entity_id
_entity_poly.type
_entity_poly.pdbx_seq_one_letter_code
_entity_poly.pdbx_strand_id
1 'polypeptide(L)'
;MVFNTNGSVRGHDATSFLALTVVYAICAYFGLNWAMVDGAGSPIWPAAGIGLAGLLVGGMRLWPAIVIGRTLAAIMSGSDQPFLAEIFLGFANAIATLAACLLIRISGGLKAGLPSFGDVMR
;
A
#
# COMPACT_ATOMS: atom_id res chain seq x y z
N MET A 1 23.51 -14.65 -4.90
CA MET A 1 22.53 -14.49 -3.80
C MET A 1 21.52 -15.62 -3.95
N VAL A 2 21.56 -16.60 -3.04
CA VAL A 2 20.83 -17.87 -3.17
C VAL A 2 19.34 -17.61 -3.02
N PHE A 3 18.57 -17.87 -4.07
CA PHE A 3 17.11 -17.98 -3.97
C PHE A 3 16.81 -19.29 -3.24
N ASN A 4 16.51 -19.18 -1.94
CA ASN A 4 16.06 -20.32 -1.16
C ASN A 4 14.61 -20.66 -1.54
N THR A 5 14.44 -21.78 -2.24
CA THR A 5 13.17 -22.40 -2.61
C THR A 5 12.66 -23.27 -1.45
N ASN A 6 12.21 -22.67 -0.35
CA ASN A 6 11.55 -23.43 0.71
C ASN A 6 10.04 -23.50 0.46
N GLY A 7 9.57 -24.71 0.14
CA GLY A 7 8.21 -25.06 -0.27
C GLY A 7 7.15 -25.00 0.83
N SER A 8 6.79 -23.79 1.27
CA SER A 8 5.53 -23.50 1.99
C SER A 8 4.80 -22.24 1.46
N VAL A 9 5.10 -21.88 0.21
CA VAL A 9 4.88 -20.54 -0.36
C VAL A 9 3.39 -20.13 -0.44
N ARG A 10 2.45 -21.07 -0.60
CA ARG A 10 1.03 -20.73 -0.82
C ARG A 10 0.29 -20.21 0.42
N GLY A 11 0.55 -20.79 1.60
CA GLY A 11 -0.20 -20.45 2.82
C GLY A 11 0.15 -19.08 3.39
N HIS A 12 1.44 -18.74 3.36
CA HIS A 12 1.93 -17.42 3.80
C HIS A 12 1.55 -16.32 2.82
N ASP A 13 1.57 -16.59 1.52
CA ASP A 13 1.16 -15.59 0.52
C ASP A 13 -0.34 -15.25 0.65
N ALA A 14 -1.21 -16.26 0.84
CA ALA A 14 -2.64 -16.03 1.05
C ALA A 14 -2.94 -15.25 2.34
N THR A 15 -2.25 -15.59 3.43
CA THR A 15 -2.38 -14.89 4.72
C THR A 15 -1.91 -13.45 4.60
N SER A 16 -0.75 -13.22 3.95
CA SER A 16 -0.21 -11.87 3.73
C SER A 16 -1.11 -11.04 2.82
N PHE A 17 -1.68 -11.66 1.79
CA PHE A 17 -2.64 -11.02 0.89
C PHE A 17 -3.90 -10.57 1.63
N LEU A 18 -4.48 -11.48 2.43
CA LEU A 18 -5.69 -11.19 3.20
C LEU A 18 -5.42 -10.10 4.26
N ALA A 19 -4.32 -10.23 5.00
CA ALA A 19 -3.91 -9.25 6.00
C ALA A 19 -3.68 -7.87 5.36
N LEU A 20 -2.96 -7.80 4.23
CA LEU A 20 -2.75 -6.54 3.51
C LEU A 20 -4.07 -5.95 3.04
N THR A 21 -4.97 -6.76 2.47
CA THR A 21 -6.28 -6.30 2.00
C THR A 21 -7.08 -5.67 3.14
N VAL A 22 -7.17 -6.35 4.28
CA VAL A 22 -7.96 -5.90 5.45
C VAL A 22 -7.37 -4.64 6.05
N VAL A 23 -6.06 -4.63 6.35
CA VAL A 23 -5.42 -3.48 6.99
C VAL A 23 -5.42 -2.27 6.04
N TYR A 24 -5.16 -2.49 4.75
CA TYR A 24 -5.24 -1.43 3.75
C TYR A 24 -6.66 -0.86 3.67
N ALA A 25 -7.69 -1.71 3.62
CA ALA A 25 -9.09 -1.26 3.56
C ALA A 25 -9.49 -0.41 4.77
N ILE A 26 -9.10 -0.83 5.98
CA ILE A 26 -9.37 -0.07 7.22
C ILE A 26 -8.69 1.31 7.17
N CYS A 27 -7.40 1.36 6.82
CA CYS A 27 -6.67 2.62 6.71
C CYS A 27 -7.21 3.53 5.60
N ALA A 28 -7.63 2.96 4.47
CA ALA A 28 -8.22 3.70 3.37
C ALA A 28 -9.61 4.23 3.76
N TYR A 29 -10.42 3.44 4.47
CA TYR A 29 -11.71 3.86 4.98
C TYR A 29 -11.56 5.07 5.92
N PHE A 30 -10.63 5.02 6.88
CA PHE A 30 -10.35 6.17 7.74
C PHE A 30 -9.88 7.40 6.94
N GLY A 31 -9.03 7.20 5.92
CA GLY A 31 -8.62 8.29 5.04
C GLY A 31 -9.79 8.92 4.29
N LEU A 32 -10.67 8.10 3.72
CA LEU A 32 -11.85 8.59 2.98
C LEU A 32 -12.83 9.34 3.89
N ASN A 33 -13.05 8.87 5.11
CA ASN A 33 -13.92 9.56 6.08
C ASN A 33 -13.30 10.84 6.65
N TRP A 34 -12.02 11.08 6.41
CA TRP A 34 -11.34 12.32 6.81
C TRP A 34 -11.17 13.31 5.68
N ALA A 35 -11.68 12.99 4.48
CA ALA A 35 -11.76 13.93 3.38
C ALA A 35 -12.66 15.10 3.79
N MET A 36 -12.13 16.32 3.74
CA MET A 36 -12.90 17.53 4.07
C MET A 36 -13.91 17.91 2.98
N VAL A 37 -13.74 17.37 1.77
CA VAL A 37 -14.60 17.59 0.61
C VAL A 37 -14.85 16.22 -0.02
N ASP A 38 -16.11 15.87 -0.20
CA ASP A 38 -16.50 14.60 -0.82
C ASP A 38 -15.92 14.49 -2.23
N GLY A 39 -15.27 13.36 -2.50
CA GLY A 39 -14.57 13.12 -3.76
C GLY A 39 -13.19 13.80 -3.90
N ALA A 40 -12.78 14.64 -2.95
CA ALA A 40 -11.41 15.16 -2.89
C ALA A 40 -10.46 14.18 -2.18
N GLY A 41 -9.15 14.41 -2.34
CA GLY A 41 -8.14 13.61 -1.65
C GLY A 41 -8.13 13.86 -0.14
N SER A 42 -7.95 12.80 0.65
CA SER A 42 -7.75 12.92 2.10
C SER A 42 -6.50 13.73 2.43
N PRO A 43 -6.52 14.58 3.47
CA PRO A 43 -5.31 15.27 3.96
C PRO A 43 -4.25 14.29 4.48
N ILE A 44 -4.66 13.13 5.01
CA ILE A 44 -3.75 12.09 5.50
C ILE A 44 -4.17 10.75 4.89
N TRP A 45 -3.24 10.08 4.22
CA TRP A 45 -3.51 8.82 3.52
C TRP A 45 -2.65 7.66 4.07
N PRO A 46 -3.02 7.11 5.25
CA PRO A 46 -2.21 6.08 5.92
C PRO A 46 -2.14 4.78 5.10
N ALA A 47 -3.14 4.53 4.25
CA ALA A 47 -3.20 3.37 3.36
C ALA A 47 -1.98 3.29 2.41
N ALA A 48 -1.44 4.42 1.93
CA ALA A 48 -0.23 4.38 1.10
C ALA A 48 0.97 3.80 1.83
N GLY A 49 1.16 4.15 3.10
CA GLY A 49 2.24 3.61 3.93
C GLY A 49 2.08 2.11 4.16
N ILE A 50 0.86 1.66 4.49
CA ILE A 50 0.54 0.24 4.66
C ILE A 50 0.76 -0.54 3.36
N GLY A 51 0.27 -0.02 2.23
CA GLY A 51 0.48 -0.62 0.92
C GLY A 51 1.98 -0.78 0.62
N LEU A 52 2.75 0.28 0.81
CA LEU A 52 4.18 0.26 0.55
C LEU A 52 4.93 -0.71 1.45
N ALA A 53 4.68 -0.67 2.76
CA ALA A 53 5.26 -1.62 3.72
C ALA A 53 4.90 -3.06 3.36
N GLY A 54 3.64 -3.32 3.02
CA GLY A 54 3.15 -4.62 2.58
C GLY A 54 3.87 -5.15 1.34
N LEU A 55 4.09 -4.31 0.32
CA LEU A 55 4.81 -4.74 -0.90
C LEU A 55 6.32 -4.87 -0.70
N LEU A 56 6.91 -4.10 0.23
CA LEU A 56 8.33 -4.22 0.56
C LEU A 56 8.62 -5.52 1.34
N VAL A 57 7.76 -5.86 2.30
CA VAL A 57 7.91 -7.06 3.15
C VAL A 57 7.39 -8.33 2.47
N GLY A 58 6.15 -8.29 1.97
CA GLY A 58 5.47 -9.45 1.37
C GLY A 58 5.68 -9.60 -0.14
N GLY A 59 6.32 -8.62 -0.78
CA GLY A 59 6.66 -8.64 -2.20
C GLY A 59 5.60 -8.03 -3.12
N MET A 60 6.05 -7.63 -4.31
CA MET A 60 5.23 -6.90 -5.30
C MET A 60 4.04 -7.70 -5.83
N ARG A 61 4.04 -9.04 -5.70
CA ARG A 61 2.90 -9.91 -6.11
C ARG A 61 1.62 -9.64 -5.33
N LEU A 62 1.71 -8.99 -4.17
CA LEU A 62 0.55 -8.66 -3.34
C LEU A 62 -0.21 -7.42 -3.82
N TRP A 63 0.22 -6.76 -4.91
CA TRP A 63 -0.42 -5.54 -5.41
C TRP A 63 -1.95 -5.62 -5.62
N PRO A 64 -2.58 -6.76 -6.00
CA PRO A 64 -4.03 -6.79 -6.16
C PRO A 64 -4.78 -6.57 -4.84
N ALA A 65 -4.15 -6.87 -3.69
CA ALA A 65 -4.71 -6.60 -2.37
C ALA A 65 -4.99 -5.10 -2.16
N ILE A 66 -4.19 -4.22 -2.77
CA ILE A 66 -4.35 -2.76 -2.69
C ILE A 66 -5.59 -2.32 -3.48
N VAL A 67 -5.79 -2.87 -4.68
CA VAL A 67 -6.98 -2.58 -5.50
C VAL A 67 -8.23 -3.01 -4.76
N ILE A 68 -8.26 -4.26 -4.28
CA ILE A 68 -9.40 -4.81 -3.53
C ILE A 68 -9.65 -4.00 -2.25
N GLY A 69 -8.59 -3.69 -1.49
CA GLY A 69 -8.69 -2.93 -0.26
C GLY A 69 -9.21 -1.51 -0.48
N ARG A 70 -8.75 -0.81 -1.53
CA ARG A 70 -9.24 0.54 -1.87
C ARG A 70 -10.70 0.50 -2.30
N THR A 71 -11.10 -0.46 -3.14
CA THR A 71 -12.49 -0.59 -3.59
C THR A 71 -13.42 -0.93 -2.43
N LEU A 72 -13.00 -1.83 -1.53
CA LEU A 72 -13.77 -2.18 -0.33
C LEU A 72 -13.96 -0.97 0.58
N ALA A 73 -12.90 -0.17 0.79
CA ALA A 73 -12.99 1.05 1.59
C ALA A 73 -14.03 2.06 1.04
N ALA A 74 -14.12 2.22 -0.28
CA ALA A 74 -15.13 3.07 -0.90
C ALA A 74 -16.56 2.54 -0.74
N ILE A 75 -16.74 1.22 -0.84
CA ILE A 75 -18.04 0.60 -0.57
C ILE A 75 -18.43 0.84 0.91
N MET A 76 -17.49 0.65 1.84
CA MET A 76 -17.73 0.86 3.27
C MET A 76 -17.99 2.33 3.63
N SER A 77 -17.38 3.27 2.91
CA SER A 77 -17.60 4.70 3.13
C SER A 77 -18.87 5.22 2.47
N GLY A 78 -19.59 4.40 1.70
CA GLY A 78 -20.79 4.83 0.98
C GLY A 78 -20.48 5.85 -0.12
N SER A 79 -19.34 5.71 -0.82
CA SER A 79 -18.91 6.64 -1.86
C SER A 79 -19.98 6.83 -2.95
N ASP A 80 -20.27 8.09 -3.29
CA ASP A 80 -21.16 8.46 -4.39
C ASP A 80 -20.51 8.32 -5.78
N GLN A 81 -19.21 7.98 -5.84
CA GLN A 81 -18.51 7.82 -7.11
C GLN A 81 -18.99 6.57 -7.87
N PRO A 82 -19.01 6.61 -9.21
CA PRO A 82 -19.31 5.42 -10.01
C PRO A 82 -18.35 4.28 -9.67
N PHE A 83 -18.87 3.05 -9.57
CA PHE A 83 -18.06 1.88 -9.20
C PHE A 83 -16.81 1.69 -10.09
N LEU A 84 -16.92 2.01 -11.37
CA LEU A 84 -15.78 1.94 -12.29
C LEU A 84 -14.68 2.95 -11.93
N ALA A 85 -15.05 4.16 -11.48
CA ALA A 85 -14.08 5.15 -10.99
C ALA A 85 -13.33 4.65 -9.75
N GLU A 86 -14.04 3.97 -8.83
CA GLU A 86 -13.42 3.37 -7.64
C GLU A 86 -12.41 2.27 -7.98
N ILE A 87 -12.71 1.46 -8.99
CA ILE A 87 -11.76 0.47 -9.52
C ILE A 87 -10.52 1.18 -10.09
N PHE A 88 -10.70 2.22 -10.90
CA PHE A 88 -9.57 3.01 -11.44
C PHE A 88 -8.72 3.65 -10.33
N LEU A 89 -9.35 4.18 -9.28
CA LEU A 89 -8.67 4.70 -8.09
C LEU A 89 -7.88 3.59 -7.37
N GLY A 90 -8.44 2.38 -7.27
CA GLY A 90 -7.75 1.21 -6.74
C GLY A 90 -6.49 0.88 -7.54
N PHE A 91 -6.58 0.82 -8.88
CA PHE A 91 -5.43 0.62 -9.75
C PHE A 91 -4.40 1.74 -9.63
N ALA A 92 -4.84 3.01 -9.59
CA ALA A 92 -3.95 4.15 -9.42
C ALA A 92 -3.14 4.05 -8.12
N ASN A 93 -3.79 3.70 -7.01
CA ASN A 93 -3.12 3.46 -5.73
C ASN A 93 -2.12 2.30 -5.80
N ALA A 94 -2.49 1.18 -6.45
CA ALA A 94 -1.59 0.04 -6.62
C ALA A 94 -0.37 0.39 -7.46
N ILE A 95 -0.55 1.09 -8.59
CA ILE A 95 0.53 1.54 -9.48
C ILE A 95 1.47 2.50 -8.74
N ALA A 96 0.94 3.49 -8.03
CA ALA A 96 1.74 4.43 -7.25
C ALA A 96 2.58 3.70 -6.19
N THR A 97 1.99 2.71 -5.51
CA THR A 97 2.69 1.90 -4.50
C THR A 97 3.76 1.00 -5.13
N LEU A 98 3.48 0.39 -6.28
CA LEU A 98 4.44 -0.39 -7.04
C LEU A 98 5.62 0.46 -7.52
N ALA A 99 5.34 1.66 -8.03
CA ALA A 99 6.35 2.62 -8.45
C ALA A 99 7.25 3.03 -7.27
N ALA A 100 6.67 3.37 -6.12
CA ALA A 100 7.43 3.68 -4.90
C ALA A 100 8.29 2.49 -4.45
N CYS A 101 7.74 1.27 -4.46
CA CYS A 101 8.46 0.05 -4.12
C CYS A 101 9.64 -0.20 -5.09
N LEU A 102 9.43 0.02 -6.39
CA LEU A 102 10.49 -0.10 -7.39
C LEU A 102 11.58 0.94 -7.19
N LEU A 103 11.20 2.21 -6.99
CA LEU A 103 12.14 3.31 -6.73
C LEU A 103 13.05 3.01 -5.53
N ILE A 104 12.46 2.53 -4.44
CA ILE A 104 13.22 2.13 -3.24
C ILE A 104 14.17 0.97 -3.54
N ARG A 105 13.73 -0.02 -4.32
CA ARG A 105 14.58 -1.18 -4.68
C ARG A 105 15.75 -0.76 -5.56
N ILE A 106 15.52 0.10 -6.55
CA ILE A 106 16.59 0.57 -7.46
C ILE A 106 17.52 1.59 -6.79
N SER A 107 17.07 2.33 -5.77
CA SER A 107 17.90 3.29 -5.02
C SER A 107 18.79 2.65 -3.96
N GLY A 108 18.87 1.31 -3.90
CA GLY A 108 19.67 0.59 -2.91
C GLY A 108 18.95 0.32 -1.58
N GLY A 109 17.62 0.43 -1.55
CA GLY A 109 16.79 0.15 -0.38
C GLY A 109 16.51 1.36 0.50
N LEU A 110 15.71 1.13 1.56
CA LEU A 110 15.44 2.13 2.60
C LEU A 110 16.61 2.17 3.59
N LYS A 111 17.29 3.30 3.67
CA LYS A 111 18.22 3.60 4.77
C LYS A 111 17.39 4.04 5.98
N ALA A 112 16.92 3.09 6.77
CA ALA A 112 16.04 3.33 7.92
C ALA A 112 16.75 3.91 9.16
N GLY A 113 18.01 4.33 9.04
CA GLY A 113 18.75 5.00 10.12
C GLY A 113 18.54 6.51 10.05
N LEU A 114 18.33 7.15 11.20
CA LEU A 114 18.53 8.60 11.30
C LEU A 114 20.00 8.90 10.96
N PRO A 115 20.29 9.93 10.14
CA PRO A 115 21.68 10.34 9.93
C PRO A 115 22.29 10.60 11.31
N SER A 116 23.48 10.05 11.55
CA SER A 116 24.16 10.32 12.81
C SER A 116 24.45 11.81 12.88
N PHE A 117 24.61 12.37 14.09
CA PHE A 117 24.93 13.79 14.23
C PHE A 117 26.18 14.21 13.42
N GLY A 118 27.09 13.26 13.15
CA GLY A 118 28.27 13.46 12.30
C GLY A 118 28.00 13.52 10.79
N ASP A 119 26.88 12.97 10.30
CA ASP A 119 26.49 13.04 8.88
C ASP A 119 25.84 14.38 8.52
N VAL A 120 25.37 15.14 9.52
CA VAL A 120 24.75 16.47 9.34
C VAL A 120 25.78 17.60 9.33
N MET A 121 26.95 17.40 9.96
CA MET A 121 28.00 18.43 10.08
C MET A 121 29.09 18.36 9.00
N ARG A 122 28.92 17.52 7.96
CA ARG A 122 29.81 17.44 6.80
C ARG A 122 29.17 18.05 5.57
#